data_AF-A0A496WVM8-F1
#
_entry.id   AF-A0A496WVM8-F1
#
_cell.length_a   1.000
_cell.length_b   1.000
_cell.length_c   1.000
_cell.angle_alpha   90.00
_cell.angle_beta   90.00
_cell.angle_gamma   90.00
#
_symmetry.space_group_name_H-M   'P 1'
#
loop_
_entity.id
_entity.type
_entity.pdbx_description
1 polymer ?
#
loop_
_entity_poly.entity_id
_entity_poly.type
_entity_poly.pdbx_seq_one_letter_code
_entity_poly.pdbx_strand_id
1 'polypeptide(L)'
;MLEAYRKHVEERAAEGVPPKPLNAESTAGLVELLKAPPAGEETFLLDLITNRVPPGVDEAAYVKAGFLSAIVNGEASSPLIDRAKAIELLGMMLGGYNIATMVNALDDDELGELAAEQLKTTLLVFDAFHDVAEKAAAGNANAKAVLESWANAEWFTRRPEVPAKLTTIVFKVPGETNTDDLSPAPDAWSRPDIPLHAKAMYKIPREG
;
A
#
# COMPACT_ATOMS: atom_id res chain seq x y z
N MET A 1 -16.19 1.69 -14.30
CA MET A 1 -15.18 1.16 -13.36
C MET A 1 -15.62 -0.18 -12.76
N LEU A 2 -16.66 -0.24 -11.90
CA LEU A 2 -17.03 -1.48 -11.18
C LEU A 2 -17.33 -2.69 -12.07
N GLU A 3 -18.16 -2.52 -13.10
CA GLU A 3 -18.50 -3.62 -14.02
C GLU A 3 -17.25 -4.19 -14.71
N ALA A 4 -16.39 -3.31 -15.25
CA ALA A 4 -15.13 -3.71 -15.85
C ALA A 4 -14.20 -4.41 -14.85
N TYR A 5 -14.14 -3.92 -13.60
CA TYR A 5 -13.35 -4.56 -12.54
C TYR A 5 -13.88 -5.95 -12.19
N ARG A 6 -15.20 -6.13 -12.03
CA ARG A 6 -15.82 -7.42 -11.74
C ARG A 6 -15.58 -8.43 -12.87
N LYS A 7 -15.69 -8.01 -14.13
CA LYS A 7 -15.35 -8.83 -15.28
C LYS A 7 -13.88 -9.27 -15.26
N HIS A 8 -12.96 -8.35 -14.98
CA HIS A 8 -11.53 -8.69 -14.83
C HIS A 8 -11.27 -9.67 -13.68
N VAL A 9 -12.00 -9.54 -12.56
CA VAL A 9 -11.93 -10.52 -11.46
C VAL A 9 -12.35 -11.91 -11.93
N GLU A 10 -13.44 -12.02 -12.68
CA GLU A 10 -13.92 -13.30 -13.23
C GLU A 10 -12.91 -13.91 -14.23
N GLU A 11 -12.36 -13.10 -15.15
CA GLU A 11 -11.34 -13.53 -16.11
C GLU A 11 -10.07 -14.06 -15.39
N ARG A 12 -9.62 -13.34 -14.36
CA ARG A 12 -8.44 -13.74 -13.56
C ARG A 12 -8.70 -14.96 -12.70
N ALA A 13 -9.91 -15.10 -12.17
CA ALA A 13 -10.32 -16.29 -11.44
C ALA A 13 -10.35 -17.53 -12.34
N ALA A 14 -10.76 -17.41 -13.61
CA ALA A 14 -10.70 -18.49 -14.59
C ALA A 14 -9.25 -18.92 -14.91
N GLU A 15 -8.29 -18.00 -14.79
CA GLU A 15 -6.85 -18.29 -14.85
C GLU A 15 -6.28 -18.79 -13.51
N GLY A 16 -7.04 -18.83 -12.41
CA GLY A 16 -6.58 -19.26 -11.09
C GLY A 16 -5.65 -18.26 -10.40
N VAL A 17 -5.78 -16.97 -10.71
CA VAL A 17 -4.93 -15.89 -10.15
C VAL A 17 -5.77 -14.73 -9.62
N PRO A 18 -5.29 -13.96 -8.64
CA PRO A 18 -5.98 -12.76 -8.17
C PRO A 18 -6.03 -11.66 -9.24
N PRO A 19 -6.98 -10.72 -9.15
CA PRO A 19 -7.03 -9.58 -10.06
C PRO A 19 -5.75 -8.74 -9.98
N LYS A 20 -5.35 -8.15 -11.12
CA LYS A 20 -4.32 -7.12 -11.15
C LYS A 20 -4.69 -5.92 -10.25
N PRO A 21 -3.70 -5.19 -9.71
CA PRO A 21 -3.93 -3.91 -9.05
C PRO A 21 -4.65 -2.91 -9.96
N LEU A 22 -5.31 -1.93 -9.36
CA LEU A 22 -5.93 -0.83 -10.09
C LEU A 22 -4.86 0.05 -10.73
N ASN A 23 -5.10 0.44 -11.97
CA ASN A 23 -4.32 1.48 -12.65
C ASN A 23 -4.88 2.89 -12.31
N ALA A 24 -4.22 3.92 -12.82
CA ALA A 24 -4.61 5.32 -12.57
C ALA A 24 -6.05 5.63 -13.01
N GLU A 25 -6.46 5.16 -14.20
CA GLU A 25 -7.82 5.36 -14.71
C GLU A 25 -8.89 4.71 -13.83
N SER A 26 -8.68 3.46 -13.43
CA SER A 26 -9.62 2.75 -12.55
C SER A 26 -9.65 3.38 -11.16
N THR A 27 -8.53 3.89 -10.67
CA THR A 27 -8.44 4.60 -9.38
C THR A 27 -9.15 5.95 -9.45
N ALA A 28 -9.05 6.68 -10.56
CA ALA A 28 -9.84 7.90 -10.77
C ALA A 28 -11.34 7.59 -10.79
N GLY A 29 -11.75 6.51 -11.48
CA GLY A 29 -13.12 6.03 -11.43
C GLY A 29 -13.58 5.61 -10.03
N LEU A 30 -12.68 5.02 -9.22
CA LEU A 30 -12.95 4.69 -7.82
C LEU A 30 -13.20 5.93 -6.97
N VAL A 31 -12.40 6.99 -7.17
CA VAL A 31 -12.54 8.26 -6.45
C VAL A 31 -13.93 8.86 -6.66
N GLU A 32 -14.44 8.87 -7.89
CA GLU A 32 -15.79 9.38 -8.16
C GLU A 32 -16.89 8.55 -7.48
N LEU A 33 -16.72 7.22 -7.43
CA LEU A 33 -17.61 6.33 -6.68
C LEU A 33 -17.51 6.54 -5.17
N LEU A 34 -16.32 6.82 -4.64
CA LEU A 34 -16.15 7.12 -3.21
C LEU A 34 -16.80 8.46 -2.81
N LYS A 35 -16.88 9.43 -3.73
CA LYS A 35 -17.61 10.69 -3.50
C LYS A 35 -19.13 10.49 -3.51
N ALA A 36 -19.64 9.59 -4.36
CA ALA A 36 -21.06 9.29 -4.50
C ALA A 36 -21.31 7.77 -4.60
N PRO A 37 -21.23 7.04 -3.47
CA PRO A 37 -21.26 5.58 -3.50
C PRO A 37 -22.65 5.05 -3.89
N PRO A 38 -22.72 4.06 -4.80
CA PRO A 38 -23.93 3.29 -5.00
C PRO A 38 -24.30 2.52 -3.73
N ALA A 39 -25.59 2.42 -3.44
CA ALA A 39 -26.08 1.71 -2.26
C ALA A 39 -25.65 0.24 -2.29
N GLY A 40 -25.10 -0.25 -1.18
CA GLY A 40 -24.65 -1.63 -1.01
C GLY A 40 -23.24 -1.93 -1.53
N GLU A 41 -22.54 -0.94 -2.11
CA GLU A 41 -21.17 -1.09 -2.59
C GLU A 41 -20.12 -0.51 -1.61
N GLU A 42 -20.54 0.06 -0.48
CA GLU A 42 -19.70 0.87 0.39
C GLU A 42 -18.46 0.12 0.90
N THR A 43 -18.66 -1.09 1.43
CA THR A 43 -17.57 -1.94 1.92
C THR A 43 -16.64 -2.36 0.78
N PHE A 44 -17.18 -2.61 -0.42
CA PHE A 44 -16.38 -3.02 -1.56
C PHE A 44 -15.51 -1.87 -2.07
N LEU A 45 -16.04 -0.67 -2.17
CA LEU A 45 -15.25 0.52 -2.55
C LEU A 45 -14.12 0.80 -1.54
N LEU A 46 -14.40 0.64 -0.25
CA LEU A 46 -13.39 0.75 0.81
C LEU A 46 -12.30 -0.32 0.69
N ASP A 47 -12.64 -1.56 0.37
CA ASP A 47 -11.64 -2.61 0.12
C ASP A 47 -10.73 -2.24 -1.06
N LEU A 48 -11.32 -1.77 -2.17
CA LEU A 48 -10.57 -1.42 -3.38
C LEU A 48 -9.53 -0.31 -3.11
N ILE A 49 -9.92 0.78 -2.45
CA ILE A 49 -9.00 1.89 -2.18
C ILE A 49 -7.94 1.51 -1.15
N THR A 50 -8.28 0.63 -0.22
CA THR A 50 -7.37 0.19 0.84
C THR A 50 -6.33 -0.79 0.29
N ASN A 51 -6.77 -1.80 -0.49
CA ASN A 51 -6.00 -3.01 -0.75
C ASN A 51 -5.62 -3.24 -2.22
N ARG A 52 -6.19 -2.48 -3.17
CA ARG A 52 -6.01 -2.75 -4.62
C ARG A 52 -5.27 -1.67 -5.39
N VAL A 53 -4.83 -0.60 -4.74
CA VAL A 53 -3.98 0.44 -5.36
C VAL A 53 -2.52 0.18 -4.99
N PRO A 54 -1.58 0.14 -5.96
CA PRO A 54 -0.15 0.06 -5.67
C PRO A 54 0.32 1.19 -4.72
N PRO A 55 1.29 0.93 -3.84
CA PRO A 55 1.88 1.96 -2.98
C PRO A 55 2.97 2.77 -3.72
N GLY A 56 3.60 3.73 -3.02
CA GLY A 56 4.77 4.42 -3.53
C GLY A 56 4.46 5.52 -4.55
N VAL A 57 5.23 5.54 -5.63
CA VAL A 57 5.18 6.56 -6.70
C VAL A 57 4.53 6.06 -7.99
N ASP A 58 3.70 5.02 -7.90
CA ASP A 58 2.87 4.55 -9.01
C ASP A 58 1.83 5.62 -9.41
N GLU A 59 1.43 5.66 -10.68
CA GLU A 59 0.45 6.63 -11.17
C GLU A 59 -0.92 6.48 -10.49
N ALA A 60 -1.32 5.26 -10.12
CA ALA A 60 -2.53 5.03 -9.34
C ALA A 60 -2.37 5.50 -7.88
N ALA A 61 -1.17 5.36 -7.31
CA ALA A 61 -0.84 5.90 -5.99
C ALA A 61 -0.93 7.43 -5.99
N TYR A 62 -0.49 8.10 -7.05
CA TYR A 62 -0.64 9.56 -7.21
C TYR A 62 -2.11 10.00 -7.11
N VAL A 63 -3.00 9.32 -7.84
CA VAL A 63 -4.44 9.61 -7.81
C VAL A 63 -5.04 9.36 -6.42
N LYS A 64 -4.68 8.22 -5.79
CA LYS A 64 -5.13 7.89 -4.42
C LYS A 64 -4.65 8.93 -3.42
N ALA A 65 -3.35 9.26 -3.40
CA ALA A 65 -2.79 10.25 -2.49
C ALA A 65 -3.47 11.60 -2.68
N GLY A 66 -3.59 12.10 -3.91
CA GLY A 66 -4.24 13.38 -4.19
C GLY A 66 -5.68 13.46 -3.66
N PHE A 67 -6.48 12.41 -3.83
CA PHE A 67 -7.83 12.36 -3.28
C PHE A 67 -7.86 12.35 -1.75
N LEU A 68 -7.03 11.51 -1.11
CA LEU A 68 -6.97 11.42 0.35
C LEU A 68 -6.45 12.74 0.96
N SER A 69 -5.46 13.38 0.34
CA SER A 69 -4.97 14.70 0.73
C SER A 69 -6.04 15.77 0.60
N ALA A 70 -6.84 15.75 -0.47
CA ALA A 70 -7.97 16.66 -0.62
C ALA A 70 -9.04 16.46 0.47
N ILE A 71 -9.29 15.22 0.93
CA ILE A 71 -10.17 14.96 2.07
C ILE A 71 -9.57 15.56 3.36
N VAL A 72 -8.28 15.31 3.63
CA VAL A 72 -7.60 15.83 4.83
C VAL A 72 -7.67 17.36 4.90
N ASN A 73 -7.49 18.04 3.76
CA ASN A 73 -7.52 19.50 3.64
C ASN A 73 -8.93 20.10 3.52
N GLY A 74 -9.99 19.29 3.46
CA GLY A 74 -11.37 19.76 3.27
C GLY A 74 -11.70 20.27 1.86
N GLU A 75 -10.86 19.94 0.87
CA GLU A 75 -11.04 20.28 -0.55
C GLU A 75 -11.93 19.27 -1.30
N ALA A 76 -12.09 18.07 -0.73
CA ALA A 76 -12.99 17.03 -1.21
C ALA A 76 -13.73 16.37 -0.03
N SER A 77 -14.83 15.68 -0.33
CA SER A 77 -15.59 14.93 0.67
C SER A 77 -16.00 13.56 0.14
N SER A 78 -16.20 12.62 1.06
CA SER A 78 -16.75 11.30 0.81
C SER A 78 -17.62 10.91 2.01
N PRO A 79 -18.81 10.31 1.79
CA PRO A 79 -19.58 9.74 2.89
C PRO A 79 -18.95 8.49 3.52
N LEU A 80 -17.88 7.94 2.91
CA LEU A 80 -17.22 6.70 3.37
C LEU A 80 -15.85 6.93 4.01
N ILE A 81 -15.21 8.07 3.72
CA ILE A 81 -13.85 8.38 4.15
C ILE A 81 -13.87 9.78 4.76
N ASP A 82 -13.79 9.83 6.09
CA ASP A 82 -13.56 11.06 6.83
C ASP A 82 -12.06 11.43 6.87
N ARG A 83 -11.74 12.56 7.48
CA ARG A 83 -10.35 13.08 7.57
C ARG A 83 -9.41 12.10 8.29
N ALA A 84 -9.88 11.49 9.38
CA ALA A 84 -9.08 10.53 10.15
C ALA A 84 -8.80 9.27 9.33
N LYS A 85 -9.82 8.72 8.65
CA LYS A 85 -9.68 7.56 7.77
C LYS A 85 -8.76 7.85 6.60
N ALA A 86 -8.77 9.08 6.08
CA ALA A 86 -7.85 9.49 5.03
C ALA A 86 -6.39 9.47 5.50
N ILE A 87 -6.10 9.91 6.74
CA ILE A 87 -4.76 9.80 7.33
C ILE A 87 -4.32 8.34 7.49
N GLU A 88 -5.20 7.46 7.98
CA GLU A 88 -4.89 6.02 8.06
C GLU A 88 -4.53 5.44 6.69
N LEU A 89 -5.32 5.76 5.67
CA LEU A 89 -5.11 5.27 4.31
C LEU A 89 -3.83 5.82 3.68
N LEU A 90 -3.46 7.08 3.97
CA LEU A 90 -2.19 7.68 3.58
C LEU A 90 -1.01 6.97 4.27
N GLY A 91 -1.14 6.63 5.56
CA GLY A 91 -0.12 5.89 6.31
C GLY A 91 0.21 4.51 5.73
N MET A 92 -0.75 3.88 5.07
CA MET A 92 -0.57 2.57 4.42
C MET A 92 0.12 2.63 3.04
N MET A 93 0.44 3.81 2.51
CA MET A 93 0.99 3.95 1.15
C MET A 93 2.51 3.76 1.06
N LEU A 94 3.17 3.35 2.16
CA LEU A 94 4.60 3.07 2.31
C LEU A 94 5.55 4.27 2.17
N GLY A 95 5.24 5.24 1.31
CA GLY A 95 6.03 6.45 1.06
C GLY A 95 5.71 7.06 -0.32
N GLY A 96 6.35 8.18 -0.65
CA GLY A 96 6.10 8.92 -1.89
C GLY A 96 5.04 10.01 -1.70
N TYR A 97 3.98 9.98 -2.52
CA TYR A 97 3.00 11.08 -2.61
C TYR A 97 2.20 11.33 -1.31
N ASN A 98 2.21 10.40 -0.37
CA ASN A 98 1.51 10.52 0.92
C ASN A 98 2.27 11.36 1.96
N ILE A 99 3.61 11.47 1.85
CA ILE A 99 4.46 11.97 2.93
C ILE A 99 4.17 13.43 3.27
N ALA A 100 4.13 14.32 2.28
CA ALA A 100 3.96 15.75 2.51
C ALA A 100 2.67 16.07 3.27
N THR A 101 1.56 15.41 2.91
CA THR A 101 0.28 15.57 3.62
C THR A 101 0.36 15.07 5.05
N MET A 102 0.97 13.90 5.31
CA MET A 102 1.12 13.39 6.68
C MET A 102 2.00 14.30 7.54
N VAL A 103 3.09 14.84 6.98
CA VAL A 103 3.96 15.78 7.70
C VAL A 103 3.23 17.08 8.01
N ASN A 104 2.45 17.62 7.06
CA ASN A 104 1.65 18.82 7.30
C ASN A 104 0.55 18.57 8.35
N ALA A 105 -0.06 17.39 8.36
CA ALA A 105 -1.09 17.02 9.32
C ALA A 105 -0.56 16.97 10.78
N LEU A 106 0.75 16.96 11.01
CA LEU A 106 1.32 17.06 12.37
C LEU A 106 0.95 18.36 13.09
N ASP A 107 0.62 19.43 12.36
CA ASP A 107 0.20 20.73 12.91
C ASP A 107 -1.31 20.82 13.14
N ASP A 108 -2.08 19.81 12.72
CA ASP A 108 -3.53 19.81 12.86
C ASP A 108 -3.95 19.33 14.27
N ASP A 109 -4.81 20.11 14.93
CA ASP A 109 -5.26 19.84 16.30
C ASP A 109 -6.05 18.53 16.44
N GLU A 110 -6.73 18.08 15.38
CA GLU A 110 -7.55 16.87 15.38
C GLU A 110 -6.79 15.66 14.83
N LEU A 111 -5.92 15.87 13.84
CA LEU A 111 -5.26 14.80 13.09
C LEU A 111 -3.80 14.57 13.49
N GLY A 112 -3.17 15.50 14.20
CA GLY A 112 -1.73 15.50 14.42
C GLY A 112 -1.20 14.27 15.16
N GLU A 113 -1.94 13.78 16.17
CA GLU A 113 -1.57 12.55 16.90
C GLU A 113 -1.66 11.32 15.98
N LEU A 114 -2.72 11.22 15.18
CA LEU A 114 -2.91 10.12 14.25
C LEU A 114 -1.86 10.14 13.13
N ALA A 115 -1.58 11.31 12.57
CA ALA A 115 -0.55 11.49 11.56
C ALA A 115 0.84 11.12 12.09
N ALA A 116 1.15 11.51 13.33
CA ALA A 116 2.37 11.09 14.01
C ALA A 116 2.42 9.56 14.13
N GLU A 117 1.36 8.91 14.58
CA GLU A 117 1.33 7.45 14.73
C GLU A 117 1.58 6.71 13.41
N GLN A 118 1.03 7.20 12.30
CA GLN A 118 1.33 6.64 10.97
C GLN A 118 2.80 6.86 10.57
N LEU A 119 3.33 8.08 10.77
CA LEU A 119 4.71 8.44 10.42
C LEU A 119 5.76 7.65 11.21
N LYS A 120 5.48 7.27 12.47
CA LYS A 120 6.39 6.45 13.30
C LYS A 120 6.82 5.14 12.64
N THR A 121 5.96 4.55 11.81
CA THR A 121 6.24 3.30 11.07
C THR A 121 6.63 3.50 9.62
N THR A 122 6.62 4.74 9.13
CA THR A 122 6.96 5.06 7.75
C THR A 122 8.48 5.14 7.59
N LEU A 123 9.05 4.26 6.75
CA LEU A 123 10.51 4.20 6.54
C LEU A 123 10.99 5.10 5.41
N LEU A 124 10.17 5.27 4.37
CA LEU A 124 10.51 5.98 3.14
C LEU A 124 10.24 7.49 3.26
N VAL A 125 10.76 8.10 4.34
CA VAL A 125 10.61 9.54 4.61
C VAL A 125 11.67 10.40 3.92
N PHE A 126 12.85 9.84 3.63
CA PHE A 126 13.96 10.53 2.94
C PHE A 126 14.18 11.96 3.45
N ASP A 127 14.24 12.97 2.56
CA ASP A 127 14.51 14.36 2.92
C ASP A 127 13.37 15.00 3.74
N ALA A 128 12.15 14.46 3.70
CA ALA A 128 11.04 14.93 4.54
C ALA A 128 11.28 14.63 6.03
N PHE A 129 12.31 13.85 6.37
CA PHE A 129 12.87 13.81 7.72
C PHE A 129 13.19 15.23 8.24
N HIS A 130 13.76 16.09 7.39
CA HIS A 130 14.12 17.46 7.77
C HIS A 130 12.87 18.30 8.08
N ASP A 131 11.79 18.14 7.31
CA ASP A 131 10.53 18.83 7.57
C ASP A 131 9.94 18.47 8.96
N VAL A 132 10.02 17.17 9.33
CA VAL A 132 9.61 16.72 10.68
C VAL A 132 10.56 17.28 11.74
N ALA A 133 11.87 17.29 11.47
CA ALA A 133 12.86 17.81 12.41
C ALA A 133 12.71 19.30 12.67
N GLU A 134 12.43 20.09 11.64
CA GLU A 134 12.17 21.52 11.74
C GLU A 134 10.91 21.80 12.57
N LYS A 135 9.82 21.06 12.34
CA LYS A 135 8.60 21.17 13.16
C LYS A 135 8.87 20.82 14.63
N ALA A 136 9.64 19.77 14.89
CA ALA A 136 10.02 19.37 16.24
C ALA A 136 10.86 20.46 16.94
N ALA A 137 11.82 21.05 16.23
CA ALA A 137 12.64 22.17 16.72
C ALA A 137 11.82 23.43 17.00
N ALA A 138 10.78 23.68 16.19
CA ALA A 138 9.81 24.77 16.39
C ALA A 138 8.83 24.51 17.55
N GLY A 139 8.86 23.32 18.17
CA GLY A 139 8.10 23.02 19.38
C GLY A 139 6.90 22.08 19.18
N ASN A 140 6.63 21.61 17.95
CA ASN A 140 5.52 20.70 17.68
C ASN A 140 5.70 19.37 18.44
N ALA A 141 4.75 19.04 19.33
CA ALA A 141 4.81 17.84 20.18
C ALA A 141 4.69 16.54 19.38
N ASN A 142 3.84 16.52 18.36
CA ASN A 142 3.64 15.37 17.47
C ASN A 142 4.93 15.05 16.72
N ALA A 143 5.57 16.06 16.14
CA ALA A 143 6.84 15.91 15.43
C ALA A 143 7.97 15.40 16.36
N LYS A 144 8.04 15.89 17.60
CA LYS A 144 8.99 15.37 18.61
C LYS A 144 8.75 13.89 18.89
N ALA A 145 7.50 13.48 19.06
CA ALA A 145 7.13 12.08 19.31
C ALA A 145 7.49 11.18 18.11
N VAL A 146 7.37 11.67 16.88
CA VAL A 146 7.83 10.95 15.68
C VAL A 146 9.34 10.73 15.71
N LEU A 147 10.13 11.79 15.95
CA LEU A 147 11.59 11.67 16.03
C LEU A 147 12.05 10.73 17.15
N GLU A 148 11.43 10.81 18.32
CA GLU A 148 11.75 9.94 19.46
C GLU A 148 11.48 8.47 19.12
N SER A 149 10.32 8.18 18.52
CA SER A 149 9.97 6.84 18.06
C SER A 149 10.96 6.31 17.01
N TRP A 150 11.39 7.14 16.07
CA TRP A 150 12.40 6.75 15.08
C TRP A 150 13.75 6.49 15.73
N ALA A 151 14.18 7.33 16.67
CA ALA A 151 15.42 7.15 17.43
C ALA A 151 15.40 5.87 18.29
N ASN A 152 14.25 5.53 18.88
CA ASN A 152 14.02 4.30 19.63
C ASN A 152 13.83 3.07 18.73
N ALA A 153 13.90 3.23 17.41
CA ALA A 153 13.70 2.19 16.41
C ALA A 153 12.35 1.45 16.57
N GLU A 154 11.28 2.13 16.96
CA GLU A 154 9.98 1.50 17.18
C GLU A 154 9.38 0.87 15.91
N TRP A 155 9.71 1.42 14.74
CA TRP A 155 9.38 0.81 13.45
C TRP A 155 9.94 -0.62 13.29
N PHE A 156 11.04 -0.93 14.00
CA PHE A 156 11.68 -2.24 14.04
C PHE A 156 11.20 -3.06 15.24
N THR A 157 11.28 -2.51 16.45
CA THR A 157 11.04 -3.26 17.70
C THR A 157 9.58 -3.62 17.94
N ARG A 158 8.63 -2.92 17.30
CA ARG A 158 7.20 -3.32 17.33
C ARG A 158 6.89 -4.53 16.44
N ARG A 159 7.78 -4.91 15.53
CA ARG A 159 7.57 -6.07 14.65
C ARG A 159 7.87 -7.36 15.42
N PRO A 160 7.14 -8.46 15.15
CA PRO A 160 7.44 -9.74 15.76
C PRO A 160 8.90 -10.16 15.50
N GLU A 161 9.59 -10.60 16.54
CA GLU A 161 10.92 -11.19 16.40
C GLU A 161 10.86 -12.49 15.58
N VAL A 162 11.99 -12.85 14.96
CA VAL A 162 12.13 -14.17 14.32
C VAL A 162 12.00 -15.24 15.40
N PRO A 163 11.06 -16.21 15.25
CA PRO A 163 10.84 -17.21 16.30
C PRO A 163 12.07 -18.11 16.46
N ALA A 164 12.40 -18.46 17.70
CA ALA A 164 13.54 -19.33 18.03
C ALA A 164 13.45 -20.74 17.40
N LYS A 165 12.24 -21.17 17.01
CA LYS A 165 11.99 -22.41 16.28
C LYS A 165 10.95 -22.18 15.20
N LEU A 166 11.31 -22.51 13.96
CA LEU A 166 10.40 -22.59 12.81
C LEU A 166 10.14 -24.05 12.49
N THR A 167 8.87 -24.45 12.44
CA THR A 167 8.45 -25.79 11.99
C THR A 167 7.88 -25.67 10.59
N THR A 168 8.51 -26.33 9.61
CA THR A 168 8.18 -26.21 8.18
C THR A 168 8.07 -27.59 7.53
N ILE A 169 7.43 -27.65 6.35
CA ILE A 169 7.37 -28.85 5.50
C ILE A 169 8.43 -28.70 4.40
N VAL A 170 9.20 -29.76 4.16
CA VAL A 170 10.23 -29.75 3.12
C VAL A 170 9.58 -29.94 1.74
N PHE A 171 9.68 -28.91 0.88
CA PHE A 171 9.47 -29.03 -0.56
C PHE A 171 10.85 -29.26 -1.23
N LYS A 172 11.23 -30.51 -1.46
CA LYS A 172 12.56 -30.87 -1.98
C LYS A 172 12.53 -30.97 -3.50
N VAL A 173 13.38 -30.19 -4.17
CA VAL A 173 13.72 -30.37 -5.58
C VAL A 173 15.11 -31.01 -5.67
N PRO A 174 15.26 -32.21 -6.25
CA PRO A 174 16.58 -32.84 -6.40
C PRO A 174 17.41 -32.18 -7.52
N GLY A 175 18.74 -32.26 -7.39
CA GLY A 175 19.68 -31.67 -8.35
C GLY A 175 19.84 -30.16 -8.19
N GLU A 176 20.21 -29.50 -9.29
CA GLU A 176 20.38 -28.05 -9.35
C GLU A 176 19.09 -27.35 -9.78
N THR A 177 18.69 -26.32 -9.04
CA THR A 177 17.67 -25.35 -9.47
C THR A 177 18.35 -24.17 -10.15
N ASN A 178 18.11 -24.00 -11.45
CA ASN A 178 18.46 -22.79 -12.18
C ASN A 178 17.34 -21.73 -12.02
N THR A 179 17.65 -20.45 -12.14
CA THR A 179 16.62 -19.40 -12.13
C THR A 179 15.65 -19.51 -13.30
N ASP A 180 16.07 -20.08 -14.44
CA ASP A 180 15.17 -20.34 -15.56
C ASP A 180 14.14 -21.44 -15.25
N ASP A 181 14.41 -22.34 -14.29
CA ASP A 181 13.39 -23.27 -13.79
C ASP A 181 12.30 -22.53 -13.00
N LEU A 182 12.65 -21.42 -12.34
CA LEU A 182 11.76 -20.64 -11.49
C LEU A 182 11.02 -19.53 -12.25
N SER A 183 11.69 -18.92 -13.23
CA SER A 183 11.23 -17.79 -14.05
C SER A 183 11.71 -17.99 -15.49
N PRO A 184 11.05 -18.88 -16.26
CA PRO A 184 11.52 -19.25 -17.60
C PRO A 184 11.57 -18.06 -18.56
N ALA A 185 12.60 -18.02 -19.41
CA ALA A 185 12.78 -16.97 -20.41
C ALA A 185 11.57 -16.74 -21.35
N PRO A 186 10.86 -17.78 -21.85
CA PRO A 186 9.67 -17.59 -22.68
C PRO A 186 8.52 -16.83 -21.99
N ASP A 187 8.52 -16.76 -20.66
CA ASP A 187 7.48 -16.13 -19.84
C ASP A 187 7.95 -14.78 -19.27
N ALA A 188 9.08 -14.25 -19.73
CA ALA A 188 9.62 -12.98 -19.26
C ALA A 188 8.63 -11.81 -19.42
N TRP A 189 7.71 -11.89 -20.39
CA TRP A 189 6.65 -10.90 -20.64
C TRP A 189 5.66 -10.77 -19.48
N SER A 190 5.48 -11.80 -18.65
CA SER A 190 4.53 -11.80 -17.53
C SER A 190 5.17 -11.41 -16.20
N ARG A 191 6.50 -11.23 -16.13
CA ARG A 191 7.23 -10.92 -14.88
C ARG A 191 6.64 -9.79 -14.03
N PRO A 192 6.12 -8.69 -14.59
CA PRO A 192 5.51 -7.62 -13.78
C PRO A 192 4.20 -8.05 -13.08
N ASP A 193 3.53 -9.10 -13.57
CA ASP A 193 2.33 -9.68 -12.97
C ASP A 193 2.74 -10.91 -12.14
N ILE A 194 3.15 -10.67 -10.89
CA ILE A 194 3.72 -11.70 -10.00
C ILE A 194 2.84 -12.96 -9.92
N PRO A 195 1.51 -12.88 -9.66
CA PRO A 195 0.68 -14.07 -9.56
C PRO A 195 0.56 -14.84 -10.87
N LEU A 196 0.52 -14.14 -12.02
CA LEU A 196 0.48 -14.80 -13.32
C LEU A 196 1.80 -15.49 -13.65
N HIS A 197 2.92 -14.80 -13.42
CA HIS A 197 4.25 -15.33 -13.69
C HIS A 197 4.58 -16.54 -12.80
N ALA A 198 4.12 -16.54 -11.55
CA ALA A 198 4.31 -17.65 -10.61
C ALA A 198 3.79 -19.00 -11.14
N LYS A 199 2.79 -19.00 -12.04
CA LYS A 199 2.28 -20.23 -12.68
C LYS A 199 3.31 -20.91 -13.59
N ALA A 200 4.36 -20.20 -14.01
CA ALA A 200 5.42 -20.74 -14.84
C ALA A 200 6.55 -21.40 -14.04
N MET A 201 6.59 -21.21 -12.71
CA MET A 201 7.60 -21.80 -11.83
C MET A 201 7.54 -23.34 -11.92
N TYR A 202 8.66 -23.96 -12.29
CA TYR A 202 8.79 -25.41 -12.52
C TYR A 202 7.75 -25.99 -13.49
N LYS A 203 7.33 -25.24 -14.52
CA LYS A 203 6.38 -25.76 -15.52
C LYS A 203 6.94 -26.88 -16.40
N ILE A 204 8.28 -27.01 -16.48
CA ILE A 204 8.96 -28.08 -17.20
C ILE A 204 9.19 -29.23 -16.22
N PRO A 205 8.69 -30.46 -16.49
CA PRO A 205 8.83 -31.59 -15.58
C PRO A 205 10.28 -31.93 -15.26
N ARG A 206 10.54 -32.30 -14.00
CA ARG A 206 11.84 -32.75 -13.49
C ARG A 206 11.65 -33.94 -12.56
N GLU A 207 12.74 -34.64 -12.23
CA GLU A 207 12.71 -35.74 -11.25
C GLU A 207 12.32 -35.23 -9.86
N GLY A 208 11.51 -36.00 -9.12
CA GLY A 208 10.95 -35.64 -7.81
C GLY A 208 9.53 -35.10 -7.90
#